data_AF-A0A0M0J347-F1
#
_entry.id   AF-A0A0M0J347-F1
#
_cell.length_a   1.000
_cell.length_b   1.000
_cell.length_c   1.000
_cell.angle_alpha   90.00
_cell.angle_beta   90.00
_cell.angle_gamma   90.00
#
_symmetry.space_group_name_H-M   'P 1'
#
loop_
_entity.id
_entity.type
_entity.pdbx_description
1 polymer ?
#
loop_
_entity_poly.entity_id
_entity_poly.type
_entity_poly.pdbx_seq_one_letter_code
_entity_poly.pdbx_strand_id
1 'polypeptide(L)'
;MYAIGGSLLKHRDEDLSWGLGVSLGCAAEFDCLPDEDEAQRIIIRSGDILIGDFGLLPHAVRVPVSAPPSWWRNVDHFGNKMRCNVLFRQALTAEQQVALTEQRARAVYGMSLAELRERTGHDNAYLAVHLRHAAVE
;
A
#
# COMPACT_ATOMS: atom_id res chain seq x y z
N MET A 1 -4.50 -10.47 -1.13
CA MET A 1 -5.25 -11.32 -2.10
C MET A 1 -6.31 -10.47 -2.76
N TYR A 2 -6.58 -10.69 -4.05
CA TYR A 2 -7.62 -9.97 -4.78
C TYR A 2 -8.55 -10.97 -5.46
N ALA A 3 -9.86 -10.76 -5.35
CA ALA A 3 -10.81 -11.41 -6.23
C ALA A 3 -10.68 -10.85 -7.66
N ILE A 4 -11.06 -11.64 -8.66
CA ILE A 4 -11.22 -11.14 -10.03
C ILE A 4 -12.30 -10.03 -10.03
N GLY A 5 -12.01 -8.92 -10.70
CA GLY A 5 -12.83 -7.70 -10.66
C GLY A 5 -12.55 -6.80 -9.45
N GLY A 6 -11.71 -7.25 -8.51
CA GLY A 6 -11.31 -6.48 -7.33
C GLY A 6 -10.30 -5.38 -7.64
N SER A 7 -10.12 -4.49 -6.67
CA SER A 7 -9.18 -3.37 -6.78
C SER A 7 -8.56 -3.02 -5.43
N LEU A 8 -7.45 -2.28 -5.51
CA LEU A 8 -6.92 -1.46 -4.42
C LEU A 8 -6.99 0.00 -4.90
N LEU A 9 -7.64 0.84 -4.12
CA LEU A 9 -7.76 2.26 -4.43
C LEU A 9 -6.39 2.95 -4.40
N LYS A 10 -6.34 4.15 -4.99
CA LYS A 10 -5.14 4.98 -4.99
C LYS A 10 -4.72 5.29 -3.54
N HIS A 11 -3.47 5.00 -3.21
CA HIS A 11 -2.88 5.24 -1.89
C HIS A 11 -1.35 5.35 -1.99
N ARG A 12 -0.72 5.71 -0.87
CA ARG A 12 0.73 5.59 -0.63
C ARG A 12 0.96 4.70 0.59
N ASP A 13 2.01 3.89 0.56
CA ASP A 13 2.42 3.06 1.70
C ASP A 13 3.30 3.89 2.65
N GLU A 14 2.82 5.03 3.15
CA GLU A 14 3.64 6.07 3.82
C GLU A 14 4.42 5.57 5.06
N ASP A 15 3.94 4.52 5.72
CA ASP A 15 4.61 3.94 6.90
C ASP A 15 5.74 2.97 6.52
N LEU A 16 6.00 2.81 5.22
CA LEU A 16 6.97 1.93 4.62
C LEU A 16 7.88 2.74 3.69
N SER A 17 9.00 2.15 3.30
CA SER A 17 9.93 2.73 2.32
C SER A 17 9.86 1.95 1.01
N TRP A 18 11.01 1.50 0.50
CA TRP A 18 11.04 0.64 -0.67
C TRP A 18 10.56 -0.78 -0.37
N GLY A 19 10.19 -1.48 -1.44
CA GLY A 19 9.89 -2.88 -1.35
C GLY A 19 9.84 -3.56 -2.71
N LEU A 20 9.43 -4.81 -2.67
CA LEU A 20 9.16 -5.62 -3.85
C LEU A 20 7.82 -6.34 -3.75
N GLY A 21 7.18 -6.56 -4.89
CA GLY A 21 5.92 -7.28 -4.99
C GLY A 21 6.02 -8.38 -6.03
N VAL A 22 5.71 -9.62 -5.63
CA VAL A 22 5.64 -10.77 -6.54
C VAL A 22 4.18 -11.05 -6.85
N SER A 23 3.83 -11.00 -8.13
CA SER A 23 2.45 -11.21 -8.60
C SER A 23 2.23 -12.62 -9.11
N LEU A 24 1.11 -13.23 -8.71
CA LEU A 24 0.76 -14.60 -9.09
C LEU A 24 -0.73 -14.69 -9.45
N GLY A 25 -1.04 -15.44 -10.51
CA GLY A 25 -2.42 -15.65 -10.99
C GLY A 25 -2.83 -14.69 -12.11
N CYS A 26 -4.03 -14.12 -12.02
CA CYS A 26 -4.55 -13.24 -13.06
C CYS A 26 -3.70 -11.96 -13.21
N ALA A 27 -3.68 -11.40 -14.42
CA ALA A 27 -3.03 -10.13 -14.67
C ALA A 27 -3.74 -9.00 -13.89
N ALA A 28 -2.97 -7.96 -13.54
CA ALA A 28 -3.47 -6.74 -12.95
C ALA A 28 -2.98 -5.53 -13.72
N GLU A 29 -3.76 -4.46 -13.65
CA GLU A 29 -3.36 -3.11 -14.03
C GLU A 29 -2.84 -2.41 -12.77
N PHE A 30 -1.62 -1.91 -12.84
CA PHE A 30 -0.99 -1.11 -11.81
C PHE A 30 -0.86 0.31 -12.33
N ASP A 31 -1.65 1.20 -11.74
CA ASP A 31 -1.59 2.62 -12.05
C ASP A 31 -0.60 3.26 -11.07
N CYS A 32 0.46 3.87 -11.59
CA CYS A 32 1.46 4.60 -10.81
C CYS A 32 1.57 6.04 -11.30
N LEU A 33 1.75 6.95 -10.36
CA LEU A 33 1.86 8.38 -10.61
C LEU A 33 3.24 8.84 -10.15
N PRO A 34 4.29 8.59 -10.95
CA PRO A 34 5.64 9.05 -10.60
C PRO A 34 5.71 10.56 -10.50
N ASP A 35 4.96 11.26 -11.36
CA ASP A 35 4.73 12.71 -11.33
C ASP A 35 3.22 12.97 -11.21
N GLU A 36 2.81 14.02 -10.48
CA GLU A 36 1.40 14.27 -10.15
C GLU A 36 0.49 14.42 -11.39
N ASP A 37 1.08 14.69 -12.56
CA ASP A 37 0.38 14.97 -13.80
C ASP A 37 0.38 13.83 -14.85
N GLU A 38 1.16 12.74 -14.65
CA GLU A 38 1.23 11.65 -15.65
C GLU A 38 1.07 10.26 -15.01
N ALA A 39 -0.15 9.73 -15.12
CA ALA A 39 -0.44 8.36 -14.70
C ALA A 39 0.13 7.36 -15.70
N GLN A 40 1.07 6.52 -15.25
CA GLN A 40 1.57 5.39 -16.01
C GLN A 40 0.83 4.11 -15.59
N ARG A 41 0.24 3.42 -16.58
CA ARG A 41 -0.39 2.11 -16.37
C ARG A 41 0.57 1.00 -16.80
N ILE A 42 0.87 0.11 -15.87
CA ILE A 42 1.71 -1.07 -16.08
C ILE A 42 0.83 -2.31 -15.97
N ILE A 43 0.96 -3.25 -16.91
CA ILE A 43 0.30 -4.56 -16.80
C ILE A 43 1.24 -5.51 -16.07
N ILE A 44 0.80 -6.01 -14.92
CA ILE A 44 1.54 -6.98 -14.10
C ILE A 44 0.94 -8.36 -14.29
N ARG A 45 1.74 -9.30 -14.78
CA ARG A 45 1.37 -10.70 -15.05
C ARG A 45 1.87 -11.63 -13.94
N SER A 46 1.42 -12.89 -13.99
CA SER A 46 1.91 -13.93 -13.07
C SER A 46 3.40 -14.16 -13.28
N GLY A 47 4.17 -14.07 -12.20
CA GLY A 47 5.63 -14.16 -12.19
C GLY A 47 6.34 -12.81 -12.22
N ASP A 48 5.63 -11.72 -12.56
CA ASP A 48 6.24 -10.39 -12.59
C ASP A 48 6.58 -9.91 -11.18
N ILE A 49 7.71 -9.21 -11.10
CA ILE A 49 8.21 -8.59 -9.88
C ILE A 49 8.23 -7.08 -10.09
N LEU A 50 7.56 -6.36 -9.19
CA LEU A 50 7.60 -4.90 -9.14
C LEU A 50 8.47 -4.46 -7.97
N ILE A 51 9.40 -3.55 -8.20
CA ILE A 51 10.27 -2.96 -7.17
C ILE A 51 10.08 -1.44 -7.23
N GLY A 52 9.96 -0.80 -6.07
CA GLY A 52 9.81 0.65 -6.03
C GLY A 52 9.81 1.20 -4.60
N ASP A 53 9.88 2.52 -4.50
CA ASP A 53 9.66 3.25 -3.26
C ASP A 53 8.17 3.53 -3.08
N PHE A 54 7.47 2.61 -2.42
CA PHE A 54 6.02 2.66 -2.26
C PHE A 54 5.57 3.67 -1.20
N GLY A 55 6.50 4.14 -0.35
CA GLY A 55 6.26 5.24 0.58
C GLY A 55 6.06 6.58 -0.13
N LEU A 56 6.70 6.75 -1.30
CA LEU A 56 6.61 7.98 -2.10
C LEU A 56 5.64 7.84 -3.28
N LEU A 57 5.59 6.67 -3.91
CA LEU A 57 4.83 6.45 -5.14
C LEU A 57 3.32 6.28 -4.86
N PRO A 58 2.45 7.23 -5.24
CA PRO A 58 1.02 6.99 -5.26
C PRO A 58 0.69 5.92 -6.30
N HIS A 59 -0.07 4.91 -5.89
CA HIS A 59 -0.38 3.79 -6.76
C HIS A 59 -1.75 3.17 -6.48
N ALA A 60 -2.29 2.49 -7.49
CA ALA A 60 -3.55 1.76 -7.42
C ALA A 60 -3.42 0.43 -8.18
N VAL A 61 -4.28 -0.54 -7.84
CA VAL A 61 -4.33 -1.84 -8.51
C VAL A 61 -5.74 -2.14 -8.95
N ARG A 62 -5.90 -2.64 -10.18
CA ARG A 62 -7.16 -3.21 -10.67
C ARG A 62 -6.91 -4.61 -11.20
N VAL A 63 -7.77 -5.56 -10.86
CA VAL A 63 -7.71 -6.93 -11.36
C VAL A 63 -8.85 -7.13 -12.36
N PRO A 64 -8.62 -6.91 -13.67
CA PRO A 64 -9.66 -7.12 -14.67
C PRO A 64 -10.08 -8.59 -14.74
N VAL A 65 -11.28 -8.83 -15.28
CA VAL A 65 -11.76 -10.18 -15.57
C VAL A 65 -10.87 -10.79 -16.66
N SER A 66 -9.93 -11.61 -16.24
CA SER A 66 -8.95 -12.25 -17.11
C SER A 66 -8.66 -13.67 -16.62
N ALA A 67 -8.31 -14.55 -17.55
CA ALA A 67 -7.94 -15.91 -17.21
C ALA A 67 -6.50 -15.93 -16.65
N PRO A 68 -6.24 -16.66 -15.56
CA PRO A 68 -4.87 -16.86 -15.07
C PRO A 68 -4.10 -17.76 -16.04
N PRO A 69 -2.75 -17.78 -15.95
CA PRO A 69 -1.95 -18.68 -16.76
C PRO A 69 -2.28 -20.15 -16.48
N SER A 70 -2.10 -21.02 -17.47
CA SER A 70 -2.51 -22.42 -17.41
C SER A 70 -1.92 -23.19 -16.22
N TRP A 71 -0.67 -22.90 -15.86
CA TRP A 71 0.01 -23.50 -14.72
C TRP A 71 -0.57 -23.10 -13.36
N TRP A 72 -1.29 -21.98 -13.28
CA TRP A 72 -1.94 -21.50 -12.05
C TRP A 72 -3.39 -21.97 -11.90
N ARG A 73 -4.07 -22.30 -13.02
CA ARG A 73 -5.49 -22.66 -13.04
C ARG A 73 -5.85 -23.86 -12.16
N ASN A 74 -4.90 -24.75 -11.94
CA ASN A 74 -5.08 -25.98 -11.19
C ASN A 74 -4.61 -25.87 -9.74
N VAL A 75 -4.20 -24.67 -9.29
CA VAL A 75 -3.82 -24.41 -7.90
C VAL A 75 -5.10 -24.18 -7.09
N ASP A 76 -5.58 -25.25 -6.44
CA ASP A 76 -6.70 -25.29 -5.49
C ASP A 76 -8.04 -24.69 -5.98
N HIS A 77 -8.98 -24.47 -5.04
CA HIS A 77 -10.28 -23.83 -5.27
C HIS A 77 -10.20 -22.33 -5.62
N PHE A 78 -9.02 -21.72 -5.52
CA PHE A 78 -8.81 -20.27 -5.64
C PHE A 78 -8.14 -19.84 -6.96
N GLY A 79 -7.39 -20.72 -7.63
CA GLY A 79 -6.55 -20.38 -8.78
C GLY A 79 -7.28 -19.62 -9.89
N ASN A 80 -8.54 -19.99 -10.16
CA ASN A 80 -9.36 -19.41 -11.22
C ASN A 80 -10.13 -18.15 -10.82
N LYS A 81 -10.08 -17.77 -9.54
CA LYS A 81 -10.96 -16.74 -8.95
C LYS A 81 -10.20 -15.60 -8.32
N MET A 82 -8.87 -15.75 -8.16
CA MET A 82 -8.06 -14.82 -7.38
C MET A 82 -6.70 -14.54 -7.99
N ARG A 83 -6.22 -13.32 -7.75
CA ARG A 83 -4.83 -12.92 -7.89
C ARG A 83 -4.18 -12.87 -6.51
N CYS A 84 -2.99 -13.42 -6.41
CA CYS A 84 -2.12 -13.29 -5.25
C CYS A 84 -1.04 -12.25 -5.52
N ASN A 85 -0.72 -11.46 -4.50
CA ASN A 85 0.41 -10.53 -4.52
C ASN A 85 1.11 -10.66 -3.18
N VAL A 86 2.40 -10.99 -3.21
CA VAL A 86 3.22 -11.12 -2.01
C VAL A 86 4.14 -9.91 -1.97
N LEU A 87 4.01 -9.13 -0.89
CA LEU A 87 4.73 -7.88 -0.72
C LEU A 87 5.80 -8.04 0.35
N PHE A 88 7.04 -7.70 0.01
CA PHE A 88 8.11 -7.49 0.97
C PHE A 88 8.39 -6.01 1.01
N ARG A 89 8.48 -5.45 2.22
CA ARG A 89 8.57 -4.01 2.44
C ARG A 89 9.59 -3.76 3.53
N GLN A 90 10.42 -2.74 3.33
CA GLN A 90 11.24 -2.23 4.42
C GLN A 90 10.39 -1.25 5.25
N ALA A 91 10.18 -1.63 6.51
CA ALA A 91 9.55 -0.74 7.48
C ALA A 91 10.44 0.48 7.76
N LEU A 92 9.82 1.61 8.06
CA LEU A 92 10.52 2.79 8.55
C LEU A 92 11.24 2.50 9.88
N THR A 93 12.34 3.22 10.10
CA THR A 93 13.02 3.26 11.41
C THR A 93 12.13 3.88 12.48
N ALA A 94 12.46 3.66 13.75
CA ALA A 94 11.72 4.25 14.86
C ALA A 94 11.74 5.79 14.79
N GLU A 95 12.87 6.40 14.44
CA GLU A 95 13.00 7.85 14.29
C GLU A 95 12.11 8.38 13.16
N GLN A 96 12.08 7.68 12.01
CA GLN A 96 11.23 8.05 10.87
C GLN A 96 9.74 7.92 11.21
N GLN A 97 9.33 6.86 11.93
CA GLN A 97 7.93 6.70 12.35
C GLN A 97 7.50 7.81 13.31
N VAL A 98 8.36 8.22 14.25
CA VAL A 98 8.06 9.33 15.17
C VAL A 98 7.92 10.64 14.39
N ALA A 99 8.83 10.91 13.44
CA ALA A 99 8.75 12.12 12.61
C ALA A 99 7.47 12.17 11.76
N LEU A 100 7.10 11.05 11.13
CA LEU A 100 5.85 10.94 10.37
C LEU A 100 4.62 11.15 11.26
N THR A 101 4.63 10.57 12.46
CA THR A 101 3.54 10.73 13.42
C THR A 101 3.41 12.17 13.91
N GLU A 102 4.53 12.85 14.18
CA GLU A 102 4.57 14.28 14.50
C GLU A 102 3.97 15.13 13.37
N GLN A 103 4.34 14.85 12.12
CA GLN A 103 3.77 15.54 10.95
C GLN A 103 2.25 15.36 10.87
N ARG A 104 1.76 14.12 11.06
CA ARG A 104 0.31 13.84 11.04
C ARG A 104 -0.43 14.50 12.20
N ALA A 105 0.13 14.51 13.41
CA ALA A 105 -0.46 15.21 14.55
C ALA A 105 -0.66 16.69 14.26
N ARG A 106 0.34 17.33 13.64
CA ARG A 106 0.25 18.73 13.21
C ARG A 106 -0.78 18.94 12.11
N ALA A 107 -0.83 18.06 11.12
CA ALA A 107 -1.76 18.17 10.00
C ALA A 107 -3.23 18.02 10.45
N VAL A 108 -3.52 17.00 11.28
CA VAL A 108 -4.89 16.66 11.69
C VAL A 108 -5.38 17.55 12.82
N TYR A 109 -4.54 17.84 13.82
CA TYR A 109 -4.95 18.51 15.06
C TYR A 109 -4.30 19.88 15.28
N GLY A 110 -3.36 20.30 14.43
CA GLY A 110 -2.66 21.58 14.60
C GLY A 110 -1.71 21.62 15.80
N MET A 111 -1.31 20.46 16.35
CA MET A 111 -0.46 20.36 17.55
C MET A 111 0.65 19.32 17.37
N SER A 112 1.68 19.41 18.21
CA SER A 112 2.76 18.41 18.25
C SER A 112 2.28 17.07 18.81
N LEU A 113 3.02 15.99 18.53
CA LEU A 113 2.77 14.67 19.09
C LEU A 113 2.88 14.67 20.62
N ALA A 114 3.81 15.47 21.17
CA ALA A 114 3.99 15.60 22.62
C ALA A 114 2.75 16.21 23.29
N GLU A 115 2.21 17.29 22.73
CA GLU A 115 0.99 17.95 23.22
C GLU A 115 -0.22 17.03 23.09
N LEU A 116 -0.34 16.32 21.95
CA LEU A 116 -1.44 15.38 21.72
C LEU A 116 -1.39 14.22 22.73
N ARG A 117 -0.21 13.70 23.03
CA ARG A 117 0.01 12.68 24.06
C ARG A 117 -0.38 13.19 25.44
N GLU A 118 0.04 14.39 25.82
CA GLU A 118 -0.33 14.98 27.12
C GLU A 118 -1.84 15.16 27.25
N ARG A 119 -2.49 15.63 26.19
CA ARG A 119 -3.94 15.87 26.17
C ARG A 119 -4.78 14.60 26.19
N THR A 120 -4.33 13.55 25.52
CA THR A 120 -5.10 12.30 25.36
C THR A 120 -4.71 11.21 26.36
N GLY A 121 -3.50 11.27 26.91
CA GLY A 121 -2.92 10.22 27.74
C GLY A 121 -2.51 8.96 26.97
N HIS A 122 -2.62 8.95 25.64
CA HIS A 122 -2.26 7.81 24.81
C HIS A 122 -0.77 7.79 24.44
N ASP A 123 -0.17 6.61 24.38
CA ASP A 123 1.23 6.49 23.97
C ASP A 123 1.44 6.73 22.45
N ASN A 124 2.71 6.83 22.06
CA ASN A 124 3.07 7.12 20.67
C ASN A 124 2.65 6.01 19.70
N ALA A 125 2.59 4.75 20.15
CA ALA A 125 2.23 3.63 19.28
C ALA A 125 0.74 3.68 18.92
N TYR A 126 -0.11 3.94 19.92
CA TYR A 126 -1.53 4.18 19.71
C TYR A 126 -1.77 5.38 18.80
N LEU A 127 -1.10 6.51 19.09
CA LEU A 127 -1.28 7.75 18.32
C LEU A 127 -0.82 7.58 16.87
N ALA A 128 0.28 6.86 16.62
CA ALA A 128 0.76 6.58 15.26
C ALA A 128 -0.27 5.84 14.41
N VAL A 129 -0.91 4.80 14.97
CA VAL A 129 -1.96 4.05 14.26
C VAL A 129 -3.21 4.91 14.07
N HIS A 130 -3.64 5.66 15.08
CA HIS A 130 -4.84 6.48 15.00
C HIS A 130 -4.68 7.61 13.96
N LEU A 131 -3.57 8.33 14.00
CA LEU A 131 -3.26 9.44 13.10
C LEU A 131 -3.09 8.98 11.65
N ARG A 132 -2.61 7.75 11.41
CA ARG A 132 -2.55 7.16 10.07
C ARG A 132 -3.91 7.15 9.38
N HIS A 133 -4.97 6.81 10.11
CA HIS A 133 -6.32 6.74 9.54
C HIS A 133 -6.94 8.13 9.37
N ALA A 134 -6.72 9.02 10.34
CA ALA A 134 -7.28 10.37 10.32
C ALA A 134 -6.65 11.29 9.26
N ALA A 135 -5.40 11.04 8.86
CA ALA A 135 -4.69 11.86 7.86
C ALA A 135 -5.02 11.52 6.40
N VAL A 136 -5.85 10.49 6.15
CA VAL A 136 -6.22 10.02 4.80
C VAL A 136 -7.60 10.56 4.35
N GLU A 137 -8.33 11.23 5.25
CA GLU A 137 -9.58 11.97 4.97
C GLU A 137 -9.30 13.44 4.65
#